data_AF-A0A3M1DWQ2-F1
#
_entry.id   AF-A0A3M1DWQ2-F1
#
_cell.length_a   1.000
_cell.length_b   1.000
_cell.length_c   1.000
_cell.angle_alpha   90.00
_cell.angle_beta   90.00
_cell.angle_gamma   90.00
#
_symmetry.space_group_name_H-M   'P 1'
#
loop_
_entity.id
_entity.type
_entity.pdbx_description
1 polymer ?
#
loop_
_entity_poly.entity_id
_entity_poly.type
_entity_poly.pdbx_seq_one_letter_code
_entity_poly.pdbx_strand_id
1 'polypeptide(L)'
;MRRAAFLLILLLTAATLCQAAGFYQLPPQPPQNRYGDLMLDRVSSAAGQKPVFFSHFTHRLRDTCRVCHFELGFAMKQGETEITEEANREGMYCGACHDGLMAFGHNQKHCNDCHTGDAQIDTETFGQIRQQLPPSPWGNGIDWSRALEKGLIAPRYSLYHPDEQPMGYDKRLELSANWSMVPPAIFDHKSHGRWLDCNNCHPDIFNIR
;
A
#
# COMPACT_ATOMS: atom_id res chain seq x y z
N MET A 1 57.17 16.06 4.93
CA MET A 1 56.43 15.61 6.13
C MET A 1 54.97 16.10 6.17
N ARG A 2 54.68 17.40 6.02
CA ARG A 2 53.30 17.94 6.08
C ARG A 2 52.34 17.46 4.99
N ARG A 3 52.82 17.20 3.76
CA ARG A 3 51.99 16.67 2.65
C ARG A 3 51.59 15.20 2.83
N ALA A 4 52.49 14.40 3.41
CA ALA A 4 52.21 13.00 3.73
C ALA A 4 51.19 12.87 4.87
N ALA A 5 51.27 13.75 5.88
CA ALA A 5 50.29 13.82 6.96
C ALA A 5 48.91 14.27 6.46
N PHE A 6 48.85 15.22 5.51
CA PHE A 6 47.58 15.64 4.89
C PHE A 6 46.93 14.54 4.05
N LEU A 7 47.71 13.80 3.26
CA LEU A 7 47.22 12.67 2.47
C LEU A 7 46.74 11.51 3.36
N LEU A 8 47.43 11.23 4.46
CA LEU A 8 47.03 10.20 5.42
C LEU A 8 45.74 10.56 6.17
N ILE A 9 45.58 11.84 6.56
CA ILE A 9 44.34 12.35 7.18
C ILE A 9 43.18 12.29 6.17
N LEU A 10 43.40 12.66 4.91
CA LEU A 10 42.37 12.59 3.87
C LEU A 10 41.91 11.13 3.60
N LEU A 11 42.86 10.19 3.57
CA LEU A 11 42.59 8.76 3.40
C LEU A 11 41.88 8.16 4.63
N LEU A 12 42.24 8.58 5.85
CA LEU A 12 41.56 8.16 7.08
C LEU A 12 40.13 8.73 7.18
N THR A 13 39.90 9.99 6.75
CA THR A 13 38.54 10.56 6.68
C THR A 13 37.68 9.91 5.59
N ALA A 14 38.27 9.55 4.45
CA ALA A 14 37.57 8.84 3.38
C ALA A 14 37.20 7.39 3.79
N ALA A 15 38.05 6.74 4.58
CA ALA A 15 37.78 5.39 5.10
C ALA A 15 36.66 5.38 6.15
N THR A 16 36.50 6.44 6.95
CA THR A 16 35.39 6.55 7.92
C THR A 16 34.04 6.92 7.29
N LEU A 17 34.02 7.45 6.07
CA LEU A 17 32.79 7.84 5.37
C LEU A 17 32.06 6.65 4.69
N CYS A 18 32.66 5.46 4.65
CA CYS A 18 32.17 4.35 3.83
C CYS A 18 31.52 3.19 4.61
N GLN A 19 31.35 3.28 5.93
CA GLN A 19 30.73 2.21 6.73
C GLN A 19 29.37 2.63 7.31
N ALA A 20 28.44 2.91 6.41
CA ALA A 20 27.00 2.78 6.71
C ALA A 20 26.32 1.97 5.59
N ALA A 21 26.99 0.92 5.10
CA ALA A 21 26.30 -0.12 4.35
C ALA A 21 25.42 -0.86 5.37
N GLY A 22 24.11 -0.60 5.33
CA GLY A 22 23.16 -1.11 6.31
C GLY A 22 23.23 -2.63 6.42
N PHE A 23 23.22 -3.13 7.66
CA PHE A 23 23.16 -4.56 8.01
C PHE A 23 21.85 -5.27 7.60
N TYR A 24 21.01 -4.62 6.78
CA TYR A 24 19.70 -5.11 6.39
C TYR A 24 19.71 -5.53 4.93
N GLN A 25 19.73 -6.84 4.70
CA GLN A 25 19.49 -7.42 3.38
C GLN A 25 17.97 -7.44 3.14
N LEU A 26 17.41 -6.28 2.81
CA LEU A 26 15.99 -6.17 2.46
C LEU A 26 15.74 -6.89 1.12
N PRO A 27 14.60 -7.58 0.96
CA PRO A 27 14.24 -8.17 -0.32
C PRO A 27 14.15 -7.08 -1.40
N PRO A 28 14.48 -7.39 -2.66
CA PRO A 28 14.32 -6.44 -3.75
C PRO A 28 12.85 -6.01 -3.83
N GLN A 29 12.62 -4.72 -4.06
CA GLN A 29 11.26 -4.24 -4.28
C GLN A 29 10.71 -4.84 -5.59
N PRO A 30 9.41 -5.20 -5.62
CA PRO A 30 8.78 -5.64 -6.85
C PRO A 30 8.79 -4.51 -7.89
N PRO A 31 8.63 -4.83 -9.19
CA PRO A 31 8.39 -3.84 -10.22
C PRO A 31 7.25 -2.89 -9.85
N GLN A 32 7.33 -1.63 -10.29
CA GLN A 32 6.37 -0.59 -9.88
C GLN A 32 4.92 -0.92 -10.23
N ASN A 33 4.69 -1.53 -11.40
CA ASN A 33 3.36 -2.00 -11.84
C ASN A 33 2.82 -3.16 -10.99
N ARG A 34 3.67 -3.78 -10.16
CA ARG A 34 3.32 -4.90 -9.28
C ARG A 34 3.37 -4.55 -7.79
N TYR A 35 3.66 -3.29 -7.46
CA TYR A 35 3.89 -2.90 -6.08
C TYR A 35 2.58 -2.90 -5.27
N GLY A 36 2.52 -3.84 -4.33
CA GLY A 36 1.35 -4.10 -3.49
C GLY A 36 0.37 -5.12 -4.07
N ASP A 37 0.68 -5.78 -5.20
CA ASP A 37 -0.19 -6.85 -5.69
C ASP A 37 -0.16 -8.06 -4.75
N LEU A 38 -1.30 -8.74 -4.64
CA LEU A 38 -1.46 -9.95 -3.83
C LEU A 38 -1.90 -11.13 -4.69
N MET A 39 -1.37 -12.30 -4.37
CA MET A 39 -1.84 -13.58 -4.88
C MET A 39 -2.54 -14.33 -3.77
N LEU A 40 -3.84 -14.57 -3.92
CA LEU A 40 -4.66 -15.24 -2.93
C LEU A 40 -4.87 -16.70 -3.34
N ASP A 41 -4.22 -17.60 -2.60
CA ASP A 41 -4.20 -19.03 -2.94
C ASP A 41 -4.42 -19.97 -1.74
N ARG A 42 -5.16 -19.49 -0.72
CA ARG A 42 -5.42 -20.31 0.46
C ARG A 42 -6.24 -21.57 0.13
N VAL A 43 -7.19 -21.44 -0.80
CA VAL A 43 -8.15 -22.49 -1.19
C VAL A 43 -8.22 -22.76 -2.69
N SER A 44 -7.82 -21.80 -3.54
CA SER A 44 -8.06 -21.83 -4.99
C SER A 44 -7.35 -22.99 -5.68
N SER A 45 -6.02 -23.08 -5.58
CA SER A 45 -5.23 -24.14 -6.22
C SER A 45 -5.62 -25.53 -5.72
N ALA A 46 -5.90 -25.67 -4.42
CA ALA A 46 -6.36 -26.92 -3.83
C ALA A 46 -7.72 -27.37 -4.39
N ALA A 47 -8.59 -26.42 -4.77
CA ALA A 47 -9.87 -26.66 -5.42
C ALA A 47 -9.78 -26.72 -6.97
N GLY A 48 -8.57 -26.78 -7.53
CA GLY A 48 -8.36 -26.86 -8.98
C GLY A 48 -8.62 -25.55 -9.74
N GLN A 49 -8.71 -24.42 -9.04
CA GLN A 49 -8.82 -23.08 -9.63
C GLN A 49 -7.46 -22.38 -9.62
N LYS A 50 -7.24 -21.45 -10.56
CA LYS A 50 -6.05 -20.60 -10.48
C LYS A 50 -6.11 -19.72 -9.22
N PRO A 51 -4.96 -19.35 -8.65
CA PRO A 51 -4.92 -18.32 -7.61
C PRO A 51 -5.62 -17.03 -8.04
N VAL A 52 -6.21 -16.31 -7.08
CA VAL A 52 -6.83 -15.01 -7.35
C VAL A 52 -5.78 -13.92 -7.29
N PHE A 53 -5.67 -13.14 -8.36
CA PHE A 53 -4.83 -11.95 -8.37
C PHE A 53 -5.63 -10.75 -7.88
N PHE A 54 -5.05 -9.98 -6.96
CA PHE A 54 -5.62 -8.73 -6.48
C PHE A 54 -4.60 -7.60 -6.66
N SER A 55 -4.97 -6.56 -7.41
CA SER A 55 -4.14 -5.38 -7.55
C SER A 55 -4.62 -4.24 -6.67
N HIS A 56 -3.77 -3.83 -5.73
CA HIS A 56 -4.01 -2.60 -4.98
C HIS A 56 -3.94 -1.36 -5.87
N PHE A 57 -3.25 -1.38 -7.02
CA PHE A 57 -3.13 -0.21 -7.87
C PHE A 57 -4.50 0.23 -8.43
N THR A 58 -5.26 -0.71 -8.99
CA THR A 58 -6.58 -0.42 -9.59
C THR A 58 -7.63 -0.05 -8.53
N HIS A 59 -7.55 -0.67 -7.35
CA HIS A 59 -8.48 -0.40 -6.25
C HIS A 59 -8.17 0.92 -5.55
N ARG A 60 -6.90 1.27 -5.32
CA ARG A 60 -6.49 2.57 -4.72
C ARG A 60 -6.87 3.79 -5.56
N LEU A 61 -7.10 3.62 -6.87
CA LEU A 61 -7.63 4.68 -7.72
C LEU A 61 -9.11 4.99 -7.44
N ARG A 62 -9.86 4.04 -6.86
CA ARG A 62 -11.31 4.11 -6.68
C ARG A 62 -11.74 4.18 -5.22
N ASP A 63 -10.99 3.57 -4.33
CA ASP A 63 -11.35 3.38 -2.93
C ASP A 63 -10.14 3.65 -2.04
N THR A 64 -10.39 4.24 -0.88
CA THR A 64 -9.36 4.44 0.15
C THR A 64 -9.06 3.14 0.89
N CYS A 65 -7.93 3.09 1.59
CA CYS A 65 -7.53 1.91 2.38
C CYS A 65 -8.56 1.56 3.45
N ARG A 66 -9.25 2.58 4.01
CA ARG A 66 -10.35 2.43 4.97
C ARG A 66 -11.46 1.52 4.44
N VAL A 67 -11.88 1.65 3.18
CA VAL A 67 -12.97 0.84 2.62
C VAL A 67 -12.66 -0.66 2.80
N CYS A 68 -11.50 -1.11 2.34
CA CYS A 68 -11.18 -2.54 2.43
C CYS A 68 -10.78 -2.97 3.84
N HIS A 69 -9.92 -2.21 4.52
CA HIS A 69 -9.27 -2.66 5.74
C HIS A 69 -9.97 -2.25 7.03
N PHE A 70 -11.01 -1.43 6.95
CA PHE A 70 -11.88 -1.10 8.07
C PHE A 70 -13.31 -1.56 7.80
N GLU A 71 -13.95 -1.13 6.70
CA GLU A 71 -15.36 -1.47 6.46
C GLU A 71 -15.56 -2.93 6.05
N LEU A 72 -14.77 -3.43 5.10
CA LEU A 72 -14.87 -4.81 4.61
C LEU A 72 -14.08 -5.82 5.45
N GLY A 73 -13.33 -5.36 6.45
CA GLY A 73 -12.62 -6.21 7.40
C GLY A 73 -11.46 -7.02 6.81
N PHE A 74 -10.88 -6.61 5.68
CA PHE A 74 -9.65 -7.24 5.18
C PHE A 74 -8.49 -6.97 6.12
N ALA A 75 -7.87 -8.02 6.64
CA ALA A 75 -6.69 -7.94 7.47
C ALA A 75 -5.52 -7.34 6.67
N MET A 76 -4.69 -6.54 7.33
CA MET A 76 -3.46 -5.99 6.78
C MET A 76 -2.32 -7.03 6.71
N LYS A 77 -2.68 -8.30 6.48
CA LYS A 77 -1.78 -9.44 6.39
C LYS A 77 -2.34 -10.45 5.40
N GLN A 78 -1.53 -10.81 4.41
CA GLN A 78 -1.91 -11.77 3.39
C GLN A 78 -2.25 -13.13 4.01
N GLY A 79 -3.39 -13.69 3.59
CA GLY A 79 -3.84 -15.02 4.00
C GLY A 79 -4.56 -15.08 5.36
N GLU A 80 -4.64 -13.98 6.10
CA GLU A 80 -5.34 -13.94 7.40
C GLU A 80 -6.86 -13.83 7.25
N THR A 81 -7.34 -13.06 6.26
CA THR A 81 -8.77 -12.99 5.96
C THR A 81 -9.22 -14.26 5.23
N GLU A 82 -10.16 -14.98 5.83
CA GLU A 82 -10.74 -16.20 5.23
C GLU A 82 -11.82 -15.87 4.21
N ILE A 83 -11.40 -15.54 3.00
CA ILE A 83 -12.31 -15.25 1.89
C ILE A 83 -12.81 -16.57 1.28
N THR A 84 -14.12 -16.70 1.09
CA THR A 84 -14.75 -17.82 0.39
C THR A 84 -15.60 -17.31 -0.79
N GLU A 85 -15.85 -18.19 -1.76
CA GLU A 85 -16.73 -17.87 -2.89
C GLU A 85 -18.18 -17.65 -2.45
N GLU A 86 -18.64 -18.43 -1.47
CA GLU A 86 -19.95 -18.28 -0.82
C GLU A 86 -20.10 -16.90 -0.17
N ALA A 87 -19.14 -16.49 0.67
CA ALA A 87 -19.13 -15.18 1.31
C ALA A 87 -19.16 -14.04 0.28
N ASN A 88 -18.40 -14.18 -0.81
CA ASN A 88 -18.42 -13.24 -1.92
C ASN A 88 -19.80 -13.14 -2.59
N ARG A 89 -20.51 -14.26 -2.78
CA ARG A 89 -21.88 -14.24 -3.32
C ARG A 89 -22.88 -13.61 -2.36
N GLU A 90 -22.63 -13.69 -1.06
CA GLU A 90 -23.42 -13.05 -0.01
C GLU A 90 -23.13 -11.54 0.13
N GLY A 91 -22.26 -10.98 -0.72
CA GLY A 91 -21.93 -9.55 -0.72
C GLY A 91 -20.82 -9.17 0.26
N MET A 92 -20.10 -10.14 0.83
CA MET A 92 -18.93 -9.88 1.66
C MET A 92 -17.66 -9.79 0.81
N TYR A 93 -16.60 -9.21 1.37
CA TYR A 93 -15.27 -9.13 0.75
C TYR A 93 -15.30 -8.50 -0.65
N CYS A 94 -14.87 -9.24 -1.68
CA CYS A 94 -14.88 -8.76 -3.05
C CYS A 94 -16.31 -8.53 -3.54
N GLY A 95 -17.26 -9.35 -3.07
CA GLY A 95 -18.68 -9.29 -3.41
C GLY A 95 -19.39 -7.99 -3.03
N ALA A 96 -18.83 -7.23 -2.08
CA ALA A 96 -19.39 -5.94 -1.67
C ALA A 96 -19.39 -4.90 -2.81
N CYS A 97 -18.46 -5.05 -3.77
CA CYS A 97 -18.37 -4.23 -4.98
C CYS A 97 -18.55 -5.04 -6.26
N HIS A 98 -18.14 -6.32 -6.27
CA HIS A 98 -18.33 -7.26 -7.37
C HIS A 98 -19.71 -7.93 -7.29
N ASP A 99 -20.75 -7.09 -7.29
CA ASP A 99 -22.17 -7.43 -7.13
C ASP A 99 -22.93 -7.52 -8.47
N GLY A 100 -22.26 -7.20 -9.59
CA GLY A 100 -22.87 -7.11 -10.92
C GLY A 100 -23.51 -5.75 -11.24
N LEU A 101 -23.49 -4.81 -10.30
CA LEU A 101 -23.97 -3.44 -10.46
C LEU A 101 -22.80 -2.44 -10.45
N MET A 102 -21.98 -2.47 -9.41
CA MET A 102 -20.83 -1.59 -9.25
C MET A 102 -19.62 -2.10 -10.05
N ALA A 103 -19.38 -3.40 -10.03
CA ALA A 103 -18.37 -4.08 -10.84
C ALA A 103 -18.92 -5.41 -11.36
N PHE A 104 -18.12 -6.13 -12.14
CA PHE A 104 -18.52 -7.47 -12.61
C PHE A 104 -18.82 -8.39 -11.42
N GLY A 105 -19.87 -9.20 -11.53
CA GLY A 105 -20.38 -10.02 -10.42
C GLY A 105 -19.72 -11.39 -10.28
N HIS A 106 -19.91 -12.02 -9.12
CA HIS A 106 -19.52 -13.42 -8.86
C HIS A 106 -20.44 -14.41 -9.59
N ASN A 107 -20.19 -14.64 -10.87
CA ASN A 107 -20.91 -15.63 -11.67
C ASN A 107 -19.97 -16.41 -12.59
N GLN A 108 -20.49 -17.51 -13.15
CA GLN A 108 -19.70 -18.46 -13.96
C GLN A 108 -18.98 -17.82 -15.16
N LYS A 109 -19.44 -16.67 -15.66
CA LYS A 109 -18.81 -15.99 -16.81
C LYS A 109 -17.55 -15.22 -16.41
N HIS A 110 -17.45 -14.81 -15.15
CA HIS A 110 -16.40 -13.91 -14.65
C HIS A 110 -15.38 -14.60 -13.72
N CYS A 111 -15.40 -15.93 -13.59
CA CYS A 111 -14.43 -16.65 -12.75
C CYS A 111 -12.98 -16.29 -13.13
N ASN A 112 -12.70 -16.19 -14.44
CA ASN A 112 -11.37 -15.91 -14.95
C ASN A 112 -10.93 -14.45 -14.83
N ASP A 113 -11.82 -13.54 -14.41
CA ASP A 113 -11.47 -12.13 -14.21
C ASP A 113 -10.71 -11.94 -12.88
N CYS A 114 -10.96 -12.81 -11.90
CA CYS A 114 -10.25 -12.85 -10.62
C CYS A 114 -9.23 -13.99 -10.57
N HIS A 115 -9.61 -15.20 -11.00
CA HIS A 115 -8.76 -16.39 -11.00
C HIS A 115 -7.80 -16.38 -12.20
N THR A 116 -6.94 -15.37 -12.26
CA THR A 116 -6.03 -15.15 -13.37
C THR A 116 -4.66 -15.82 -13.15
N GLY A 117 -4.34 -16.24 -11.93
CA GLY A 117 -2.98 -16.62 -11.56
C GLY A 117 -2.07 -15.39 -11.62
N ASP A 118 -0.86 -15.51 -12.18
CA ASP A 118 0.09 -14.38 -12.27
C ASP A 118 -0.20 -13.41 -13.43
N ALA A 119 -1.45 -13.31 -13.92
CA ALA A 119 -1.76 -12.31 -14.94
C ALA A 119 -1.71 -10.91 -14.33
N GLN A 120 -1.04 -10.00 -15.02
CA GLN A 120 -0.55 -8.75 -14.45
C GLN A 120 -1.25 -7.56 -15.09
N ILE A 121 -1.20 -6.43 -14.39
CA ILE A 121 -1.40 -5.14 -15.04
C ILE A 121 -0.22 -4.92 -15.98
N ASP A 122 -0.52 -4.74 -17.27
CA ASP A 122 0.50 -4.52 -18.26
C ASP A 122 1.24 -3.20 -18.00
N THR A 123 2.55 -3.23 -18.24
CA THR A 123 3.46 -2.11 -17.94
C THR A 123 3.09 -0.85 -18.70
N GLU A 124 2.49 -0.98 -19.88
CA GLU A 124 2.08 0.14 -20.73
C GLU A 124 0.90 0.88 -20.09
N THR A 125 -0.19 0.19 -19.77
CA THR A 125 -1.36 0.75 -19.08
C THR A 125 -0.96 1.38 -17.75
N PHE A 126 -0.13 0.69 -16.97
CA PHE A 126 0.40 1.27 -15.73
C PHE A 126 1.18 2.57 -16.00
N GLY A 127 2.05 2.58 -17.01
CA GLY A 127 2.83 3.75 -17.40
C GLY A 127 1.96 4.94 -17.80
N GLN A 128 0.91 4.71 -18.60
CA GLN A 128 -0.02 5.74 -19.07
C GLN A 128 -0.77 6.42 -17.92
N ILE A 129 -1.24 5.64 -16.93
CA ILE A 129 -1.91 6.19 -15.74
C ILE A 129 -0.90 6.90 -14.84
N ARG A 130 0.26 6.29 -14.58
CA ARG A 130 1.31 6.85 -13.74
C ARG A 130 1.76 8.23 -14.23
N GLN A 131 1.90 8.41 -15.54
CA GLN A 131 2.31 9.69 -16.13
C GLN A 131 1.37 10.86 -15.81
N GLN A 132 0.11 10.58 -15.47
CA GLN A 132 -0.89 11.59 -15.11
C GLN A 132 -0.86 11.93 -13.61
N LEU A 133 -0.10 11.17 -12.80
CA LEU A 133 -0.06 11.30 -11.35
C LEU A 133 1.30 11.83 -10.86
N PRO A 134 1.36 12.46 -9.68
CA PRO A 134 2.61 12.99 -9.16
C PRO A 134 3.63 11.87 -8.91
N PRO A 135 4.88 12.01 -9.38
CA PRO A 135 5.87 10.95 -9.26
C PRO A 135 6.44 10.85 -7.85
N SER A 136 6.83 9.64 -7.48
CA SER A 136 7.56 9.30 -6.25
C SER A 136 8.74 8.37 -6.57
N PRO A 137 9.88 8.48 -5.88
CA PRO A 137 10.95 7.50 -5.97
C PRO A 137 10.68 6.21 -5.17
N TRP A 138 9.60 6.15 -4.38
CA TRP A 138 9.26 5.00 -3.53
C TRP A 138 8.03 4.24 -4.01
N GLY A 139 7.97 2.95 -3.67
CA GLY A 139 6.80 2.09 -3.90
C GLY A 139 6.47 1.88 -5.37
N ASN A 140 5.21 2.05 -5.74
CA ASN A 140 4.80 2.05 -7.14
C ASN A 140 5.18 3.34 -7.88
N GLY A 141 5.95 4.22 -7.23
CA GLY A 141 6.44 5.51 -7.71
C GLY A 141 5.38 6.54 -8.06
N ILE A 142 4.23 6.46 -7.38
CA ILE A 142 3.19 7.49 -7.35
C ILE A 142 3.15 8.09 -5.95
N ASP A 143 3.11 9.41 -5.86
CA ASP A 143 2.82 10.14 -4.62
C ASP A 143 1.29 10.28 -4.49
N TRP A 144 0.69 9.28 -3.83
CA TRP A 144 -0.75 9.16 -3.64
C TRP A 144 -1.34 10.27 -2.79
N SER A 145 -0.63 10.72 -1.76
CA SER A 145 -1.05 11.85 -0.92
C SER A 145 -1.15 13.12 -1.74
N ARG A 146 -0.12 13.40 -2.56
CA ARG A 146 -0.14 14.57 -3.44
C ARG A 146 -1.16 14.45 -4.56
N ALA A 147 -1.41 13.24 -5.08
CA ALA A 147 -2.48 13.01 -6.06
C ALA A 147 -3.85 13.40 -5.49
N LEU A 148 -4.12 13.00 -4.24
CA LEU A 148 -5.35 13.32 -3.54
C LEU A 148 -5.44 14.80 -3.13
N GLU A 149 -4.34 15.43 -2.71
CA GLU A 149 -4.27 16.89 -2.44
C GLU A 149 -4.58 17.72 -3.68
N LYS A 150 -4.09 17.30 -4.85
CA LYS A 150 -4.32 17.99 -6.11
C LYS A 150 -5.68 17.68 -6.74
N GLY A 151 -6.47 16.78 -6.15
CA GLY A 151 -7.74 16.32 -6.73
C GLY A 151 -7.57 15.56 -8.06
N LEU A 152 -6.39 14.99 -8.32
CA LEU A 152 -6.14 14.17 -9.53
C LEU A 152 -6.82 12.80 -9.43
N ILE A 153 -7.16 12.40 -8.22
CA ILE A 153 -7.94 11.21 -7.89
C ILE A 153 -8.98 11.59 -6.84
N ALA A 154 -10.10 10.88 -6.83
CA ALA A 154 -11.19 11.04 -5.86
C ALA A 154 -11.68 9.66 -5.41
N PRO A 155 -10.84 8.86 -4.71
CA PRO A 155 -11.25 7.57 -4.20
C PRO A 155 -12.36 7.73 -3.16
N ARG A 156 -13.31 6.79 -3.12
CA ARG A 156 -14.38 6.75 -2.13
C ARG A 156 -13.81 6.49 -0.73
N TYR A 157 -14.33 7.22 0.24
CA TYR A 157 -13.94 7.10 1.63
C TYR A 157 -14.74 6.02 2.40
N SER A 158 -16.01 5.86 2.00
CA SER A 158 -16.92 4.85 2.54
C SER A 158 -17.74 4.23 1.41
N LEU A 159 -17.98 2.92 1.50
CA LEU A 159 -18.89 2.18 0.64
C LEU A 159 -20.35 2.37 1.06
N TYR A 160 -20.60 2.43 2.37
CA TYR A 160 -21.96 2.41 2.95
C TYR A 160 -22.51 3.79 3.32
N HIS A 161 -21.64 4.78 3.51
CA HIS A 161 -22.01 6.14 3.90
C HIS A 161 -21.35 7.17 2.96
N PRO A 162 -21.98 7.49 1.81
CA PRO A 162 -21.37 8.34 0.78
C PRO A 162 -20.95 9.74 1.26
N ASP A 163 -21.64 10.27 2.28
CA ASP A 163 -21.36 11.58 2.85
C ASP A 163 -20.28 11.55 3.95
N GLU A 164 -19.80 10.35 4.34
CA GLU A 164 -18.78 10.21 5.38
C GLU A 164 -17.44 10.79 4.93
N GLN A 165 -16.79 11.50 5.86
CA GLN A 165 -15.54 12.19 5.63
C GLN A 165 -14.46 11.75 6.63
N PRO A 166 -13.18 11.86 6.25
CA PRO A 166 -12.07 11.70 7.19
C PRO A 166 -12.27 12.48 8.48
N MET A 167 -12.03 11.82 9.62
CA MET A 167 -12.00 12.51 10.90
C MET A 167 -10.92 13.59 10.87
N GLY A 168 -11.30 14.83 11.22
CA GLY A 168 -10.39 15.96 11.28
C GLY A 168 -9.45 15.87 12.48
N TYR A 169 -8.31 15.22 12.31
CA TYR A 169 -7.26 15.17 13.33
C TYR A 169 -5.89 15.49 12.73
N ASP A 170 -5.41 16.70 13.01
CA ASP A 170 -4.24 17.30 12.34
C ASP A 170 -2.96 17.24 13.20
N LYS A 171 -2.88 16.34 14.18
CA LYS A 171 -1.69 16.22 15.03
C LYS A 171 -0.53 15.60 14.27
N ARG A 172 0.59 16.32 14.22
CA ARG A 172 1.88 15.79 13.81
C ARG A 172 2.64 15.25 15.02
N LEU A 173 3.09 14.02 14.93
CA LEU A 173 3.97 13.38 15.88
C LEU A 173 5.41 13.41 15.35
N GLU A 174 6.33 13.81 16.22
CA GLU A 174 7.77 13.70 15.98
C GLU A 174 8.32 12.58 16.85
N LEU A 175 8.85 11.54 16.22
CA LEU A 175 9.41 10.37 16.85
C LEU A 175 10.94 10.46 16.79
N SER A 176 11.52 11.07 17.81
CA SER A 176 12.97 11.27 17.90
C SER A 176 13.65 10.03 18.50
N ALA A 177 14.78 9.63 17.90
CA ALA A 177 15.61 8.57 18.46
C ALA A 177 16.55 9.13 19.53
N ASN A 178 16.86 8.32 20.54
CA ASN A 178 17.88 8.67 21.55
C ASN A 178 19.31 8.65 21.00
N TRP A 179 19.50 8.20 19.76
CA TRP A 179 20.81 8.07 19.13
C TRP A 179 21.20 9.36 18.43
N SER A 180 22.41 9.84 18.69
CA SER A 180 23.00 10.97 17.98
C SER A 180 23.04 10.71 16.47
N MET A 181 22.76 11.76 15.68
CA MET A 181 22.79 11.74 14.20
C MET A 181 21.66 10.97 13.51
N VAL A 182 20.65 10.46 14.24
CA VAL A 182 19.44 9.89 13.62
C VAL A 182 18.37 10.98 13.56
N PRO A 183 17.91 11.39 12.36
CA PRO A 183 16.84 12.37 12.24
C PRO A 183 15.52 11.81 12.79
N PRO A 184 14.62 12.66 13.33
CA PRO A 184 13.33 12.21 13.83
C PRO A 184 12.45 11.68 12.69
N ALA A 185 11.64 10.66 12.98
CA ALA A 185 10.58 10.22 12.08
C ALA A 185 9.33 11.07 12.32
N ILE A 186 8.73 11.57 11.24
CA ILE A 186 7.52 12.40 11.31
C ILE A 186 6.32 11.55 10.93
N PHE A 187 5.28 11.56 11.77
CA PHE A 187 4.00 10.95 11.49
C PHE A 187 2.88 12.01 11.53
N ASP A 188 2.14 12.16 10.45
CA ASP A 188 1.15 13.22 10.26
C ASP A 188 -0.25 12.62 10.12
N HIS A 189 -1.11 12.79 11.14
CA HIS A 189 -2.45 12.17 11.12
C HIS A 189 -3.33 12.70 10.00
N LYS A 190 -3.20 13.98 9.65
CA LYS A 190 -3.97 14.59 8.55
C LYS A 190 -3.74 13.84 7.24
N SER A 191 -2.48 13.57 6.92
CA SER A 191 -2.10 12.83 5.71
C SER A 191 -2.64 11.40 5.71
N HIS A 192 -2.57 10.71 6.87
CA HIS A 192 -3.01 9.33 7.00
C HIS A 192 -4.54 9.18 7.02
N GLY A 193 -5.25 10.06 7.74
CA GLY A 193 -6.71 10.02 7.88
C GLY A 193 -7.46 10.19 6.57
N ARG A 194 -6.82 10.77 5.55
CA ARG A 194 -7.40 10.85 4.20
C ARG A 194 -7.48 9.51 3.46
N TRP A 195 -6.65 8.54 3.84
CA TRP A 195 -6.60 7.21 3.24
C TRP A 195 -7.05 6.09 4.18
N LEU A 196 -6.87 6.29 5.48
CA LEU A 196 -7.09 5.31 6.55
C LEU A 196 -8.08 5.85 7.58
N ASP A 197 -8.62 4.96 8.38
CA ASP A 197 -9.36 5.26 9.60
C ASP A 197 -8.44 5.18 10.83
N CYS A 198 -8.81 5.84 11.93
CA CYS A 198 -8.11 5.72 13.21
C CYS A 198 -8.00 4.26 13.67
N ASN A 199 -9.03 3.45 13.43
CA ASN A 199 -9.10 2.05 13.80
C ASN A 199 -8.17 1.16 12.96
N ASN A 200 -7.64 1.64 11.83
CA ASN A 200 -6.61 0.90 11.11
C ASN A 200 -5.26 0.90 11.86
N CYS A 201 -5.08 1.78 12.84
CA CYS A 201 -3.85 1.91 13.61
C CYS A 201 -4.05 1.64 15.11
N HIS A 202 -5.22 1.98 15.64
CA HIS A 202 -5.51 1.90 17.06
C HIS A 202 -6.55 0.82 17.37
N PRO A 203 -6.40 0.10 18.50
CA PRO A 203 -5.27 0.16 19.45
C PRO A 203 -4.09 -0.74 19.07
N ASP A 204 -4.22 -1.58 18.05
CA ASP A 204 -3.35 -2.75 17.86
C ASP A 204 -1.90 -2.38 17.49
N ILE A 205 -1.71 -1.43 16.57
CA ILE A 205 -0.38 -1.02 16.11
C ILE A 205 0.17 0.07 17.05
N PHE A 206 -0.67 1.05 17.35
CA PHE A 206 -0.33 2.16 18.24
C PHE A 206 -1.40 2.30 19.31
N ASN A 207 -0.99 2.61 20.53
CA ASN A 207 -1.93 2.95 21.60
C ASN A 207 -2.23 4.45 21.57
N ILE A 208 -3.50 4.81 21.83
CA ILE A 208 -3.88 6.18 22.13
C ILE A 208 -3.49 6.44 23.59
N ARG A 209 -2.56 7.36 23.81
CA ARG A 209 -2.14 7.81 25.15
C ARG A 209 -2.52 9.28 25.33
#